data_AF-A0A009LY93-F1
#
_entry.id   AF-A0A009LY93-F1
#
_cell.length_a   1.000
_cell.length_b   1.000
_cell.length_c   1.000
_cell.angle_alpha   90.00
_cell.angle_beta   90.00
_cell.angle_gamma   90.00
#
_symmetry.space_group_name_H-M   'P 1'
#
loop_
_entity.id
_entity.type
_entity.pdbx_description
1 polymer ?
#
loop_
_entity_poly.entity_id
_entity_poly.type
_entity_poly.pdbx_seq_one_letter_code
_entity_poly.pdbx_strand_id
1 'polypeptide(L)'
;MPMQLTYRWRFSFSDQQNVIHMQLFEEQKQVFDATMRFELVPITFPSQQYRYALINSLAPFKMLFSIYLEAFKLWRKKVPFYRHPKKIKVDKT
;
A
#
# COMPACT_ATOMS: atom_id res chain seq x y z
N MET A 1 4.56 11.75 -12.65
CA MET A 1 5.19 10.43 -12.77
C MET A 1 4.66 9.77 -14.02
N PRO A 2 5.51 9.24 -14.91
CA PRO A 2 5.00 8.46 -16.03
C PRO A 2 4.32 7.22 -15.48
N MET A 3 3.17 6.90 -16.07
CA MET A 3 2.34 5.78 -15.63
C MET A 3 2.81 4.44 -16.20
N GLN A 4 3.87 4.45 -17.01
CA GLN A 4 4.50 3.25 -17.57
C GLN A 4 5.57 2.73 -16.61
N LEU A 5 5.12 2.12 -15.51
CA LEU A 5 5.98 1.50 -14.51
C LEU A 5 5.95 -0.02 -14.65
N THR A 6 7.12 -0.64 -14.54
CA THR A 6 7.25 -2.09 -14.48
C THR A 6 7.29 -2.51 -13.01
N TYR A 7 6.28 -3.28 -12.61
CA TYR A 7 6.15 -3.81 -11.26
C TYR A 7 6.83 -5.16 -11.17
N ARG A 8 7.76 -5.34 -10.22
CA ARG A 8 8.33 -6.63 -9.88
C ARG A 8 7.96 -6.99 -8.45
N TRP A 9 7.28 -8.11 -8.29
CA TRP A 9 6.89 -8.65 -7.01
C TRP A 9 7.69 -9.91 -6.72
N ARG A 10 8.23 -10.00 -5.51
CA ARG A 10 8.82 -11.24 -4.98
C ARG A 10 8.15 -11.57 -3.66
N PHE A 11 7.77 -12.82 -3.52
CA PHE A 11 7.16 -13.35 -2.31
C PHE A 11 8.04 -14.49 -1.83
N SER A 12 8.44 -14.45 -0.57
CA SER A 12 9.19 -15.50 0.10
C SER A 12 8.43 -15.89 1.35
N PHE A 13 8.01 -17.14 1.44
CA PHE A 13 7.28 -17.67 2.58
C PHE A 13 8.10 -18.77 3.22
N SER A 14 8.25 -18.72 4.54
CA SER A 14 8.96 -19.70 5.35
C SER A 14 8.26 -19.80 6.69
N ASP A 15 8.41 -20.93 7.37
CA ASP A 15 7.82 -21.17 8.69
C ASP A 15 8.29 -20.15 9.74
N GLN A 16 9.45 -19.54 9.51
CA GLN A 16 10.03 -18.55 10.43
C GLN A 16 9.73 -17.11 10.02
N GLN A 17 9.76 -16.78 8.73
CA GLN A 17 9.62 -15.41 8.27
C GLN A 17 9.03 -15.33 6.87
N ASN A 18 8.04 -14.45 6.72
CA ASN A 18 7.42 -14.15 5.44
C ASN A 18 7.86 -12.77 4.97
N VAL A 19 8.16 -12.66 3.68
CA VAL A 19 8.66 -11.44 3.06
C VAL A 19 7.91 -11.17 1.77
N ILE A 20 7.37 -9.96 1.66
CA ILE A 20 6.86 -9.40 0.41
C ILE A 20 7.77 -8.27 0.00
N HIS A 21 8.28 -8.36 -1.21
CA HIS A 21 9.18 -7.37 -1.78
C HIS A 21 8.56 -6.82 -3.07
N MET A 22 8.38 -5.50 -3.10
CA MET A 22 7.84 -4.75 -4.23
C MET A 22 8.93 -3.83 -4.78
N GLN A 23 9.13 -3.87 -6.10
CA GLN A 23 10.02 -2.96 -6.81
C GLN A 23 9.28 -2.35 -7.99
N LEU A 24 9.52 -1.07 -8.24
CA LEU A 24 9.00 -0.36 -9.41
C LEU A 24 10.17 0.16 -10.22
N PHE A 25 10.10 -0.10 -11.52
CA PHE A 25 11.08 0.34 -12.49
C PHE A 25 10.45 1.27 -13.51
N GLU A 26 11.14 2.35 -13.83
CA GLU A 26 10.85 3.30 -14.91
C GLU A 26 12.02 3.24 -15.88
N GLU A 27 11.80 2.88 -17.15
CA GLU A 27 12.88 2.76 -18.15
C GLU A 27 14.09 1.93 -17.67
N GLN A 28 13.82 0.81 -16.99
CA GLN A 28 14.82 -0.08 -16.37
C GLN A 28 15.55 0.49 -15.14
N LYS A 29 15.30 1.74 -14.74
CA LYS A 29 15.79 2.34 -13.50
C LYS A 29 14.83 2.05 -12.34
N GLN A 30 15.35 1.58 -11.21
CA GLN A 30 14.54 1.39 -10.01
C GLN A 30 14.17 2.74 -9.39
N VAL A 31 12.87 3.00 -9.24
CA VAL A 31 12.34 4.26 -8.70
C VAL A 31 11.68 4.11 -7.33
N PHE A 32 11.30 2.88 -6.96
CA PHE A 32 10.71 2.59 -5.66
C PHE A 32 11.03 1.15 -5.23
N ASP A 33 11.26 1.00 -3.92
CA ASP A 33 11.50 -0.28 -3.25
C ASP A 33 10.74 -0.29 -1.94
N ALA A 34 9.96 -1.35 -1.71
CA ALA A 34 9.33 -1.60 -0.43
C ALA A 34 9.44 -3.08 -0.07
N THR A 35 9.93 -3.36 1.13
CA THR A 35 10.02 -4.71 1.69
C THR A 35 9.22 -4.78 2.97
N MET A 36 8.24 -5.68 3.02
CA MET A 36 7.47 -6.02 4.21
C MET A 36 7.91 -7.38 4.72
N ARG A 37 8.43 -7.43 5.94
CA ARG A 37 8.74 -8.67 6.66
C ARG A 37 7.72 -8.85 7.77
N PHE A 38 7.17 -10.05 7.89
CA PHE A 38 6.16 -10.36 8.89
C PHE A 38 6.20 -11.84 9.27
N GLU A 39 5.70 -12.14 10.45
CA GLU A 39 5.57 -13.49 10.98
C GLU A 39 4.09 -13.76 11.23
N LEU A 40 3.66 -14.99 10.98
CA LEU A 40 2.30 -15.41 11.24
C LEU A 40 2.23 -15.95 12.66
N VAL A 41 1.46 -15.27 13.52
CA VAL A 41 1.19 -15.75 14.87
C VAL A 41 -0.11 -16.58 14.82
N PRO A 42 -0.04 -17.92 15.00
CA PRO A 42 -1.24 -18.73 15.00
C PRO A 42 -2.09 -18.40 16.23
N ILE A 43 -3.40 -18.31 16.04
CA ILE A 43 -4.34 -18.20 17.15
C ILE A 43 -4.64 -19.62 17.63
N THR A 44 -4.07 -20.00 18.77
CA THR A 44 -4.16 -21.36 19.32
C THR A 44 -5.28 -21.52 20.34
N PHE A 45 -5.73 -20.43 20.98
CA PHE A 45 -6.78 -20.46 21.99
C PHE A 45 -7.98 -19.56 21.63
N PRO A 46 -9.23 -19.98 21.90
CA PRO A 46 -10.42 -19.16 21.67
C PRO A 46 -10.40 -17.80 22.39
N SER A 47 -9.79 -17.72 23.58
CA SER A 47 -9.66 -16.47 24.34
C SER A 47 -8.82 -15.41 23.62
N GLN A 48 -7.85 -15.83 22.80
CA GLN A 48 -7.04 -14.94 21.98
C GLN A 48 -7.86 -14.35 20.83
N GLN A 49 -8.79 -15.11 20.25
CA GLN A 49 -9.69 -14.63 19.19
C GLN A 49 -10.58 -13.50 19.71
N TYR A 50 -11.20 -13.71 20.87
CA TYR A 50 -12.07 -12.70 21.47
C TYR A 50 -11.29 -11.42 21.83
N ARG A 51 -10.11 -11.57 22.43
CA ARG A 51 -9.24 -10.43 22.74
C ARG A 51 -8.79 -9.69 21.49
N TYR A 52 -8.44 -10.40 20.42
CA TYR A 52 -8.07 -9.80 19.15
C TYR A 52 -9.23 -9.03 18.52
N ALA A 53 -10.44 -9.60 18.53
CA ALA A 53 -11.63 -8.95 18.00
C ALA A 53 -11.94 -7.63 18.73
N LEU A 54 -11.86 -7.63 20.07
CA LEU A 54 -12.08 -6.42 20.86
C LEU A 54 -11.02 -5.35 20.59
N ILE A 55 -9.74 -5.71 20.60
CA ILE A 55 -8.63 -4.75 20.38
C ILE A 55 -8.70 -4.16 18.96
N ASN A 56 -9.01 -4.98 17.96
CA ASN A 56 -9.02 -4.56 16.56
C ASN A 56 -10.37 -4.02 16.08
N SER A 57 -11.40 -3.98 16.94
CA SER A 57 -12.69 -3.41 16.56
C SER A 57 -12.60 -1.95 16.12
N LEU A 58 -11.59 -1.21 16.61
CA LEU A 58 -11.32 0.18 16.23
C LEU A 58 -10.31 0.32 15.09
N ALA A 59 -9.70 -0.77 14.62
CA ALA A 59 -8.71 -0.72 13.54
C ALA A 59 -9.26 -0.13 12.23
N PRO A 60 -10.50 -0.42 11.78
CA PRO A 60 -11.07 0.18 10.58
C PRO A 60 -11.18 1.71 10.68
N PHE A 61 -11.58 2.24 11.84
CA PHE A 61 -11.68 3.68 12.06
C PHE A 61 -10.31 4.35 12.03
N LYS A 62 -9.29 3.73 12.63
CA LYS A 62 -7.90 4.20 12.56
C LYS A 62 -7.41 4.27 11.11
N MET A 63 -7.64 3.21 10.34
CA MET A 63 -7.28 3.15 8.92
C MET A 63 -7.95 4.27 8.13
N LEU A 64 -9.28 4.44 8.26
CA LEU A 64 -10.02 5.50 7.58
C LEU A 64 -9.47 6.88 7.94
N PHE A 65 -9.31 7.16 9.24
CA PHE A 65 -8.78 8.44 9.71
C PHE A 65 -7.40 8.73 9.13
N SER A 66 -6.48 7.75 9.11
CA SER A 66 -5.16 7.90 8.52
C SER A 66 -5.21 8.22 7.02
N ILE A 67 -6.09 7.57 6.25
CA ILE A 67 -6.27 7.86 4.81
C ILE A 67 -6.76 9.30 4.60
N TYR A 68 -7.77 9.74 5.35
CA TYR A 68 -8.31 11.10 5.22
C TYR A 68 -7.32 12.18 5.67
N LEU A 69 -6.51 11.89 6.70
CA LEU A 69 -5.49 12.82 7.18
C LEU A 69 -4.38 13.01 6.13
N GLU A 70 -3.92 11.93 5.48
CA GLU A 70 -2.98 12.04 4.36
C GLU A 70 -3.60 12.75 3.15
N ALA A 71 -4.87 12.48 2.81
CA ALA A 71 -5.57 13.20 1.75
C ALA A 71 -5.68 14.71 2.05
N PHE A 72 -6.00 15.08 3.30
CA PHE A 72 -6.04 16.48 3.73
C PHE A 72 -4.66 17.13 3.69
N LYS A 73 -3.59 16.42 4.09
CA LYS A 73 -2.20 16.90 3.95
C LYS A 73 -1.85 17.19 2.48
N LEU A 74 -2.22 16.31 1.55
CA LEU A 74 -2.00 16.51 0.11
C LEU A 74 -2.80 17.71 -0.43
N TRP A 75 -4.06 17.85 0.00
CA TRP A 75 -4.91 18.99 -0.35
C TRP A 75 -4.31 20.31 0.13
N ARG A 76 -3.87 20.37 1.40
CA ARG A 76 -3.20 21.54 1.97
C ARG A 76 -1.92 21.91 1.21
N LYS A 77 -1.19 20.91 0.71
CA LYS A 77 0.02 21.10 -0.12
C LYS A 77 -0.29 21.43 -1.59
N LYS A 78 -1.56 21.51 -2.00
CA LYS A 78 -2.00 21.77 -3.38
C LYS A 78 -1.30 20.87 -4.41
N VAL A 79 -1.13 19.59 -4.09
CA VAL A 79 -0.44 18.64 -4.98
C VAL A 79 -1.20 18.50 -6.30
N PRO A 80 -0.52 18.63 -7.46
CA PRO A 80 -1.19 18.57 -8.77
C PRO A 80 -1.78 17.18 -9.04
N PHE A 81 -2.94 17.17 -9.68
CA PHE A 81 -3.60 15.94 -10.10
C PHE A 81 -3.11 15.51 -11.49
N TYR A 82 -2.49 14.33 -11.58
CA TYR A 82 -2.07 13.76 -12.86
C TYR A 82 -3.19 12.88 -13.43
N ARG A 83 -3.76 13.29 -14.57
CA ARG A 83 -4.78 12.51 -15.28
C ARG A 83 -4.17 11.26 -15.91
N HIS A 84 -4.91 10.16 -15.88
CA HIS A 84 -4.54 8.91 -16.56
C HIS A 84 -4.38 9.12 -18.08
N PRO A 85 -3.35 8.57 -18.76
CA PRO A 85 -2.99 8.99 -20.12
C PRO A 85 -4.08 8.61 -21.11
N LYS A 86 -4.74 7.45 -20.89
CA LYS A 86 -5.87 6.98 -21.72
C LYS A 86 -7.10 7.89 -21.67
N LYS A 87 -7.20 8.82 -20.70
CA LYS A 87 -8.31 9.77 -20.56
C LYS A 87 -7.92 11.19 -20.96
N ILE A 88 -6.68 11.40 -21.43
CA ILE A 88 -6.28 12.66 -22.04
C ILE A 88 -6.86 12.65 -23.45
N LYS A 89 -8.06 13.23 -23.61
CA LYS A 89 -8.48 13.68 -24.94
C LYS A 89 -7.51 14.80 -25.32
N VAL A 90 -6.67 14.54 -26.31
CA VAL A 90 -5.92 15.60 -27.00
C VAL A 90 -7.00 16.47 -27.62
N ASP A 91 -7.19 17.66 -27.07
CA ASP A 91 -8.06 18.65 -27.71
C ASP A 91 -7.38 18.99 -29.04
N LYS A 92 -8.01 18.59 -30.15
CA LYS A 92 -7.54 18.97 -31.49
C LYS A 92 -7.98 20.42 -31.71
N THR A 93 -7.09 21.36 -31.43
CA THR A 93 -7.13 22.74 -31.93
C THR A 93 -5.71 23.18 -32.18
#